data_AF-A0A158B351-F1
#
_entry.id   AF-A0A158B351-F1
#
_cell.length_a   1.000
_cell.length_b   1.000
_cell.length_c   1.000
_cell.angle_alpha   90.00
_cell.angle_beta   90.00
_cell.angle_gamma   90.00
#
_symmetry.space_group_name_H-M   'P 1'
#
loop_
_entity.id
_entity.type
_entity.pdbx_description
1 polymer ?
#
loop_
_entity_poly.entity_id
_entity_poly.type
_entity_poly.pdbx_seq_one_letter_code
_entity_poly.pdbx_strand_id
1 'polypeptide(L)'
;MSADRHAQEELAHIGRMIAELQRLATSGCGPQTRHAVMRPEYWQRRIDALMETSTDEPSRRDAALLRERLADVFTGAPERSTGSAWEPARETGGRK
;
A
#
# COMPACT_ATOMS: atom_id res chain seq x y z
N MET A 1 2.72 29.26 -8.37
CA MET A 1 2.39 27.84 -8.62
C MET A 1 1.52 27.38 -7.47
N SER A 2 0.32 26.88 -7.77
CA SER A 2 -0.75 26.68 -6.78
C SER A 2 -0.39 25.57 -5.79
N ALA A 3 -0.52 25.86 -4.49
CA ALA A 3 -0.33 24.90 -3.40
C ALA A 3 -1.10 23.58 -3.62
N ASP A 4 -2.23 23.66 -4.32
CA ASP A 4 -3.07 22.55 -4.73
C ASP A 4 -2.35 21.49 -5.57
N ARG A 5 -1.54 21.92 -6.56
CA ARG A 5 -0.78 21.01 -7.41
C ARG A 5 0.28 20.24 -6.62
N HIS A 6 0.94 20.92 -5.68
CA HIS A 6 1.93 20.29 -4.82
C HIS A 6 1.29 19.25 -3.89
N ALA A 7 0.11 19.55 -3.33
CA ALA A 7 -0.65 18.59 -2.53
C ALA A 7 -1.05 17.34 -3.35
N GLN A 8 -1.51 17.52 -4.59
CA GLN A 8 -1.84 16.40 -5.47
C GLN A 8 -0.62 15.55 -5.87
N GLU A 9 0.52 16.18 -6.16
CA GLU A 9 1.78 15.48 -6.46
C GLU A 9 2.26 14.66 -5.25
N GLU A 10 2.16 15.23 -4.03
CA GLU A 10 2.46 14.53 -2.79
C GLU A 10 1.51 13.36 -2.54
N LEU A 11 0.19 13.52 -2.74
CA LEU A 11 -0.78 12.44 -2.60
C LEU A 11 -0.50 11.29 -3.58
N ALA A 12 -0.19 11.61 -4.84
CA ALA A 12 0.19 10.61 -5.84
C ALA A 12 1.50 9.90 -5.48
N HIS A 13 2.46 10.61 -4.88
CA HIS A 13 3.69 10.01 -4.38
C HIS A 13 3.43 9.06 -3.20
N ILE A 14 2.66 9.50 -2.20
CA ILE A 14 2.28 8.69 -1.03
C ILE A 14 1.54 7.42 -1.48
N GLY A 15 0.59 7.54 -2.41
CA GLY A 15 -0.15 6.39 -2.94
C GLY A 15 0.74 5.32 -3.59
N ARG A 16 1.80 5.73 -4.29
CA ARG A 16 2.80 4.80 -4.85
C ARG A 16 3.61 4.09 -3.76
N MET A 17 3.98 4.81 -2.71
CA MET A 17 4.77 4.25 -1.61
C MET A 17 3.96 3.27 -0.75
N ILE A 18 2.68 3.54 -0.51
CA ILE A 18 1.78 2.58 0.15
C ILE A 18 1.66 1.30 -0.66
N ALA A 19 1.50 1.39 -1.99
CA ALA A 19 1.44 0.21 -2.85
C ALA A 19 2.74 -0.62 -2.80
N GLU A 20 3.90 0.02 -2.67
CA GLU A 20 5.18 -0.68 -2.50
C GLU A 20 5.25 -1.40 -1.15
N LEU A 21 4.79 -0.77 -0.08
CA LEU A 21 4.71 -1.40 1.24
C LEU A 21 3.77 -2.61 1.25
N GLN A 22 2.61 -2.51 0.58
CA GLN A 22 1.69 -3.63 0.40
C GLN A 22 2.35 -4.80 -0.36
N ARG A 23 3.10 -4.50 -1.44
CA ARG A 23 3.86 -5.52 -2.18
C ARG A 23 4.91 -6.21 -1.32
N LEU A 24 5.66 -5.46 -0.54
CA LEU A 24 6.71 -6.01 0.33
C LEU A 24 6.12 -6.87 1.45
N ALA A 25 5.00 -6.45 2.05
CA ALA A 25 4.27 -7.24 3.02
C ALA A 25 3.83 -8.60 2.42
N THR A 26 3.40 -8.59 1.15
CA THR A 26 2.97 -9.81 0.43
C THR A 26 4.14 -10.70 0.00
N SER A 27 5.29 -10.10 -0.32
CA SER A 27 6.45 -10.81 -0.88
C SER A 27 7.26 -11.58 0.17
N GLY A 28 6.86 -11.54 1.46
CA GLY A 28 7.60 -12.19 2.55
C GLY A 28 8.99 -11.60 2.80
N CYS A 29 9.34 -10.50 2.13
CA CYS A 29 10.53 -9.73 2.43
C CYS A 29 10.32 -9.10 3.81
N GLY A 30 11.08 -9.58 4.80
CA GLY A 30 11.08 -9.02 6.15
C GLY A 30 11.23 -7.49 6.10
N PRO A 31 10.70 -6.78 7.12
CA PRO A 31 10.54 -5.33 7.04
C PRO A 31 11.90 -4.67 6.80
N GLN A 32 12.03 -4.02 5.64
CA GLN A 32 13.23 -3.27 5.25
C GLN A 32 13.27 -1.95 6.04
N THR A 33 13.39 -2.05 7.36
CA THR A 33 13.29 -0.95 8.32
C THR A 33 14.43 0.07 8.26
N ARG A 34 15.42 -0.16 7.39
CA ARG A 34 16.61 0.71 7.27
C ARG A 34 16.28 2.09 6.71
N HIS A 35 15.20 2.24 5.94
CA HIS A 35 14.79 3.51 5.37
C HIS A 35 13.45 3.97 5.95
N ALA A 36 13.37 5.24 6.39
CA ALA A 36 12.14 5.79 6.97
C ALA A 36 10.93 5.70 6.01
N VAL A 37 11.17 5.83 4.70
CA VAL A 37 10.14 5.67 3.65
C VAL A 37 9.60 4.25 3.52
N MET A 38 10.27 3.26 4.12
CA MET A 38 9.82 1.86 4.15
C MET A 38 9.06 1.53 5.43
N ARG A 39 8.86 2.52 6.30
CA ARG A 39 8.11 2.39 7.54
C ARG A 39 6.70 2.94 7.36
N PRO A 40 5.64 2.14 7.56
CA PRO A 40 4.26 2.61 7.47
C PRO A 40 3.98 3.84 8.35
N GLU A 41 4.58 3.94 9.54
CA GLU A 41 4.34 5.06 10.47
C GLU A 41 4.80 6.41 9.93
N TYR A 42 5.83 6.41 9.08
CA TYR A 42 6.31 7.62 8.43
C TYR A 42 5.24 8.22 7.52
N TRP A 43 4.57 7.36 6.74
CA TRP A 43 3.51 7.79 5.82
C TRP A 43 2.25 8.21 6.57
N GLN A 44 1.92 7.55 7.68
CA GLN A 44 0.78 7.96 8.50
C GLN A 44 0.93 9.41 8.98
N ARG A 45 2.09 9.77 9.53
CA ARG A 45 2.36 11.15 9.98
C ARG A 45 2.29 12.16 8.83
N ARG A 46 2.73 11.77 7.64
CA ARG A 46 2.71 12.66 6.46
C ARG A 46 1.28 12.87 5.94
N ILE A 47 0.45 11.84 5.97
CA ILE A 47 -0.98 11.93 5.64
C ILE A 47 -1.70 12.80 6.66
N ASP A 48 -1.43 12.61 7.95
CA ASP A 48 -2.05 13.42 9.02
C ASP A 48 -1.70 14.91 8.86
N ALA A 49 -0.43 15.23 8.59
CA ALA A 49 0.00 16.61 8.31
C ALA A 49 -0.68 17.19 7.04
N LEU A 50 -0.89 16.38 5.98
CA LEU A 50 -1.62 16.82 4.80
C LEU A 50 -3.09 17.09 5.10
N MET A 51 -3.74 16.28 5.93
CA MET A 51 -5.13 16.53 6.34
C MET A 51 -5.30 17.78 7.20
N GLU A 52 -4.30 18.11 8.02
CA GLU A 52 -4.29 19.31 8.87
C GLU A 52 -4.03 20.59 8.06
N THR A 53 -3.15 20.50 7.06
CA THR A 53 -2.72 21.67 6.27
C THR A 53 -3.58 21.92 5.03
N SER A 54 -4.25 20.90 4.50
CA SER A 54 -5.12 21.05 3.33
C SER A 54 -6.46 21.66 3.71
N THR A 55 -6.78 22.79 3.08
CA THR A 55 -8.14 23.38 3.10
C THR A 55 -9.02 22.81 1.99
N ASP A 56 -8.46 22.03 1.07
CA ASP A 56 -9.16 21.45 -0.07
C ASP A 56 -9.81 20.11 0.32
N GLU A 57 -11.13 20.06 0.20
CA GLU A 57 -11.94 18.91 0.61
C GLU A 57 -11.69 17.64 -0.24
N PRO A 58 -11.55 17.71 -1.59
CA PRO A 58 -11.06 16.59 -2.40
C PRO A 58 -9.74 16.01 -1.89
N SER A 59 -8.75 16.87 -1.62
CA SER A 59 -7.44 16.44 -1.13
C SER A 59 -7.52 15.76 0.24
N ARG A 60 -8.40 16.23 1.13
CA ARG A 60 -8.65 15.58 2.43
C ARG A 60 -9.32 14.22 2.27
N ARG A 61 -10.26 14.07 1.34
CA ARG A 61 -10.90 12.78 1.03
C ARG A 61 -9.87 11.79 0.49
N ASP A 62 -9.02 12.20 -0.44
CA ASP A 62 -7.97 11.34 -0.99
C ASP A 62 -6.94 10.93 0.07
N ALA A 63 -6.54 11.86 0.94
CA ALA A 63 -5.68 11.58 2.09
C ALA A 63 -6.31 10.54 3.04
N ALA A 64 -7.62 10.64 3.32
CA ALA A 64 -8.33 9.68 4.15
C ALA A 64 -8.35 8.27 3.52
N LEU A 65 -8.59 8.16 2.22
CA LEU A 65 -8.51 6.87 1.50
C LEU A 65 -7.10 6.25 1.57
N LEU A 66 -6.06 7.08 1.46
CA LEU A 66 -4.67 6.61 1.63
C LEU A 66 -4.40 6.14 3.07
N ARG A 67 -5.00 6.81 4.07
CA ARG A 67 -4.88 6.39 5.47
C ARG A 67 -5.51 5.02 5.72
N GLU A 68 -6.68 4.75 5.14
CA GLU A 68 -7.32 3.43 5.22
C GLU A 68 -6.45 2.35 4.58
N ARG A 69 -5.95 2.58 3.36
CA ARG A 69 -5.05 1.63 2.68
C ARG A 69 -3.75 1.36 3.45
N LEU A 70 -3.25 2.35 4.18
CA LEU A 70 -2.08 2.19 5.03
C LEU A 70 -2.39 1.33 6.28
N ALA A 71 -3.61 1.41 6.82
CA ALA A 71 -4.04 0.55 7.92
C ALA A 71 -3.96 -0.95 7.55
N ASP A 72 -4.28 -1.30 6.30
CA ASP A 72 -4.15 -2.67 5.79
C ASP A 72 -2.70 -3.17 5.78
N VAL A 73 -1.72 -2.26 5.60
CA VAL A 73 -0.29 -2.59 5.68
C VAL A 73 0.10 -2.93 7.13
N PHE A 74 -0.45 -2.21 8.11
CA PHE A 74 -0.17 -2.42 9.53
C PHE A 74 -0.76 -3.73 10.06
N THR A 75 -1.95 -4.12 9.61
CA THR A 75 -2.59 -5.36 10.03
C THR A 75 -1.91 -6.60 9.43
N GLY A 76 -1.01 -6.40 8.45
CA GLY A 76 -0.28 -7.47 7.78
C GLY A 76 -1.21 -8.50 7.14
N ALA A 77 -2.48 -8.17 6.94
CA ALA A 77 -3.52 -9.11 6.58
C ALA A 77 -3.59 -9.25 5.06
N PRO A 78 -3.24 -10.43 4.51
CA PRO A 78 -3.68 -10.79 3.19
C PRO A 78 -5.06 -11.43 3.35
N GLU A 79 -6.12 -10.65 3.60
CA GLU A 79 -7.45 -11.27 3.65
C GLU A 79 -8.10 -11.32 2.27
N ARG A 80 -7.74 -12.40 1.54
CA ARG A 80 -8.55 -13.21 0.59
C ARG A 80 -9.08 -12.51 -0.69
N SER A 81 -9.28 -13.15 -1.84
CA SER A 81 -9.19 -14.53 -2.31
C SER A 81 -9.31 -14.48 -3.83
N THR A 82 -8.34 -14.96 -4.59
CA THR A 82 -8.62 -15.48 -5.95
C THR A 82 -7.84 -16.77 -6.15
N GLY A 83 -8.55 -17.88 -5.92
CA GLY A 83 -8.31 -19.16 -6.56
C GLY A 83 -6.99 -19.86 -6.25
N SER A 84 -7.03 -20.79 -5.29
CA SER A 84 -6.30 -22.04 -5.45
C SER A 84 -6.68 -22.68 -6.80
N ALA A 85 -5.81 -22.54 -7.78
CA ALA A 85 -5.69 -23.44 -8.92
C ALA A 85 -4.25 -23.97 -8.95
N TRP A 86 -3.82 -24.57 -7.83
CA TRP A 86 -2.84 -25.65 -7.93
C TRP A 86 -3.60 -26.84 -8.52
N GLU A 87 -3.56 -26.93 -9.85
CA GLU A 87 -3.95 -28.15 -10.55
C GLU A 87 -2.87 -29.19 -10.22
N PRO A 88 -3.18 -30.29 -9.48
CA PRO A 88 -2.20 -31.33 -9.29
C PRO A 88 -1.96 -31.99 -10.64
N ALA A 89 -0.71 -31.91 -11.11
CA ALA A 89 -0.20 -32.64 -12.24
C ALA A 89 -0.64 -34.11 -12.15
N ARG A 90 -1.52 -34.52 -13.05
CA ARG A 90 -1.84 -35.94 -13.23
C ARG A 90 -0.72 -36.53 -14.08
N GLU A 91 0.30 -36.98 -13.37
CA GLU A 91 1.23 -38.00 -13.84
C GLU A 91 0.42 -39.24 -14.25
N THR A 92 0.16 -39.42 -15.54
CA THR A 92 -0.18 -40.74 -16.08
C THR A 92 1.05 -41.31 -16.75
N GLY A 93 1.96 -41.81 -15.93
CA GLY A 93 2.92 -42.83 -16.33
C GLY A 93 2.17 -44.15 -16.50
N GLY A 94 2.17 -44.68 -17.73
CA GLY A 94 1.54 -45.96 -18.04
C GLY A 94 2.13 -46.56 -19.31
N ARG A 95 3.36 -47.08 -19.21
CA ARG A 95 3.92 -48.05 -20.16
C ARG A 95 3.25 -49.41 -19.91
N LYS A 96 2.62 -50.00 -20.93
CA LYS A 96 3.00 -51.32 -21.50
C LYS A 96 2.22 -51.60 -22.78
#